data_AF-A0A7J4RYX2-F1
#
_entry.id   AF-A0A7J4RYX2-F1
#
_cell.length_a   1.000
_cell.length_b   1.000
_cell.length_c   1.000
_cell.angle_alpha   90.00
_cell.angle_beta   90.00
_cell.angle_gamma   90.00
#
_symmetry.space_group_name_H-M   'P 1'
#
loop_
_entity.id
_entity.type
_entity.pdbx_description
1 polymer ?
#
loop_
_entity_poly.entity_id
_entity_poly.type
_entity_poly.pdbx_seq_one_letter_code
_entity_poly.pdbx_strand_id
1 'polypeptide(L)'
;AWLDAMREVAKAEIKEKFVCERGVLKLKCFAGNGVEQVKQVLSIIEKMGSEKTEVEIHYVGAPVYYVDVQAPDPKTLGKMMGKIEQTVEQKVSKGMEWSFEREKK
;
A
#
# COMPACT_ATOMS: atom_id res chain seq x y z
N ALA A 1 -31.62 -26.90 14.32
CA ALA A 1 -31.46 -25.44 14.41
C ALA A 1 -30.76 -24.96 13.14
N TRP A 2 -31.52 -24.49 12.15
CA TRP A 2 -31.02 -24.11 10.82
C TRP A 2 -30.51 -22.66 10.77
N LEU A 3 -30.94 -21.82 11.72
CA LEU A 3 -30.42 -20.46 11.90
C LEU A 3 -28.91 -20.42 12.17
N ASP A 4 -28.38 -21.42 12.90
CA ASP A 4 -26.98 -21.41 13.32
C ASP A 4 -26.04 -21.68 12.13
N ALA A 5 -26.41 -22.66 11.28
CA ALA A 5 -25.71 -22.98 10.04
C ALA A 5 -25.74 -21.81 9.03
N MET A 6 -26.86 -21.09 8.91
CA MET A 6 -26.91 -19.87 8.09
C MET A 6 -26.02 -18.76 8.64
N ARG A 7 -25.89 -18.65 9.96
CA ARG A 7 -25.07 -17.61 10.60
C ARG A 7 -23.57 -17.87 10.43
N GLU A 8 -23.13 -19.12 10.44
CA GLU A 8 -21.75 -19.49 10.12
C GLU A 8 -21.41 -19.25 8.64
N VAL A 9 -22.27 -19.67 7.72
CA VAL A 9 -22.05 -19.42 6.27
C VAL A 9 -22.09 -17.92 5.96
N ALA A 10 -23.01 -17.17 6.58
CA ALA A 10 -23.05 -15.72 6.44
C ALA A 10 -21.79 -15.05 7.00
N LYS A 11 -21.24 -15.51 8.12
CA LYS A 11 -19.96 -14.96 8.66
C LYS A 11 -18.76 -15.26 7.76
N ALA A 12 -18.74 -16.41 7.08
CA ALA A 12 -17.66 -16.76 6.15
C ALA A 12 -17.68 -15.91 4.86
N GLU A 13 -18.86 -15.44 4.45
CA GLU A 13 -19.11 -14.53 3.32
C GLU A 13 -19.32 -13.06 3.75
N ILE A 14 -19.07 -12.71 5.01
CA ILE A 14 -18.82 -11.32 5.44
C ILE A 14 -17.31 -11.09 5.41
N LYS A 15 -16.68 -11.43 4.28
CA LYS A 15 -15.50 -10.67 3.86
C LYS A 15 -16.09 -9.37 3.32
N GLU A 16 -16.16 -8.36 4.19
CA GLU A 16 -16.40 -6.97 3.80
C GLU A 16 -15.72 -6.74 2.44
N LYS A 17 -16.45 -6.23 1.44
CA LYS A 17 -15.93 -6.04 0.09
C LYS A 17 -14.71 -5.12 0.16
N PHE A 18 -13.52 -5.68 0.31
CA PHE A 18 -12.30 -4.92 0.34
C PHE A 18 -12.06 -4.36 -1.06
N VAL A 19 -11.78 -3.07 -1.12
CA VAL A 19 -11.33 -2.41 -2.33
C VAL A 19 -9.81 -2.51 -2.34
N CYS A 20 -9.26 -3.07 -3.41
CA CYS A 20 -7.83 -3.10 -3.68
C CYS A 20 -7.52 -2.10 -4.78
N GLU A 21 -6.55 -1.22 -4.57
CA GLU A 21 -5.99 -0.33 -5.60
C GLU A 21 -4.49 -0.54 -5.65
N ARG A 22 -3.96 -0.65 -6.88
CA ARG A 22 -2.53 -0.83 -7.13
C ARG A 22 -1.90 0.51 -7.50
N GLY A 23 -0.87 0.88 -6.74
CA GLY A 23 0.02 1.99 -7.05
C GLY A 23 1.38 1.48 -7.57
N VAL A 24 1.92 2.16 -8.57
CA VAL A 24 3.27 1.95 -9.08
C VAL A 24 4.16 3.05 -8.52
N LEU A 25 5.02 2.70 -7.57
CA LEU A 25 5.99 3.58 -6.95
C LEU A 25 7.35 3.41 -7.64
N LYS A 26 7.83 4.46 -8.29
CA LYS A 26 9.18 4.55 -8.85
C LYS A 26 10.05 5.34 -7.89
N LEU A 27 11.09 4.70 -7.35
CA LEU A 27 12.07 5.31 -6.44
C LEU A 27 13.48 5.12 -6.99
N LYS A 28 14.13 6.25 -7.30
CA LYS A 28 15.49 6.29 -7.83
C LYS A 28 16.37 7.13 -6.90
N CYS A 29 17.48 6.57 -6.47
CA CYS A 29 18.43 7.25 -5.61
C CYS A 29 19.81 7.24 -6.26
N PHE A 30 20.45 8.41 -6.34
CA PHE A 30 21.80 8.56 -6.90
C PHE A 30 22.89 8.61 -5.82
N ALA A 31 22.52 8.50 -4.55
CA ALA A 31 23.46 8.50 -3.44
C ALA A 31 24.10 7.11 -3.24
N GLY A 32 25.33 7.08 -2.71
CA GLY A 32 26.04 5.83 -2.39
C GLY A 32 25.27 4.89 -1.44
N ASN A 33 24.39 5.43 -0.58
CA ASN A 33 23.54 4.68 0.34
C ASN A 33 22.09 4.49 -0.17
N GLY A 34 21.88 4.51 -1.49
CA GLY A 34 20.53 4.53 -2.07
C GLY A 34 19.65 3.34 -1.70
N VAL A 35 20.23 2.14 -1.54
CA VAL A 35 19.48 0.93 -1.15
C VAL A 35 18.90 1.06 0.25
N GLU A 36 19.69 1.58 1.21
CA GLU A 36 19.24 1.75 2.60
C GLU A 36 18.09 2.77 2.67
N GLN A 37 18.23 3.88 1.94
CA GLN A 37 17.22 4.92 1.87
C GLN A 37 15.91 4.39 1.27
N VAL A 38 15.97 3.63 0.17
CA VAL A 38 14.78 3.03 -0.45
C VAL A 38 14.10 2.03 0.49
N LYS A 39 14.87 1.13 1.12
CA LYS A 39 14.34 0.20 2.14
C LYS A 39 13.67 0.95 3.30
N GLN A 40 14.27 2.04 3.74
CA GLN A 40 13.70 2.87 4.81
C GLN A 40 12.37 3.52 4.43
N VAL A 41 12.18 3.91 3.17
CA VAL A 41 10.91 4.45 2.67
C VAL A 41 9.86 3.33 2.60
N LEU A 42 10.20 2.22 1.94
CA LEU A 42 9.31 1.06 1.79
C LEU A 42 8.86 0.51 3.15
N SER A 43 9.77 0.41 4.12
CA SER A 43 9.44 -0.08 5.46
C SER A 43 8.46 0.83 6.22
N ILE A 44 8.45 2.14 5.96
CA ILE A 44 7.40 3.00 6.55
C ILE A 44 6.06 2.74 5.88
N ILE A 45 6.05 2.60 4.56
CA ILE A 45 4.83 2.34 3.79
C ILE A 45 4.19 1.05 4.28
N GLU A 46 4.98 -0.01 4.44
CA GLU A 46 4.52 -1.29 4.99
C GLU A 46 3.93 -1.12 6.41
N LYS A 47 4.59 -0.33 7.25
CA LYS A 47 4.09 0.01 8.61
C LYS A 47 2.87 0.91 8.63
N MET A 48 2.47 1.50 7.50
CA MET A 48 1.17 2.19 7.43
C MET A 48 0.00 1.24 7.40
N GLY A 49 0.23 -0.05 7.07
CA GLY A 49 -0.77 -1.10 7.25
C GLY A 49 -1.31 -1.13 8.68
N SER A 50 -2.55 -1.55 8.84
CA SER A 50 -3.25 -1.70 10.13
C SER A 50 -4.15 -2.93 10.06
N GLU A 51 -4.69 -3.42 11.19
CA GLU A 51 -5.60 -4.59 11.20
C GLU A 51 -6.80 -4.47 10.24
N LYS A 52 -7.17 -3.26 9.84
CA LYS A 52 -8.27 -2.99 8.89
C LYS A 52 -7.79 -2.58 7.49
N THR A 53 -6.50 -2.40 7.25
CA THR A 53 -5.99 -1.94 5.96
C THR A 53 -4.66 -2.63 5.69
N GLU A 54 -4.64 -3.49 4.69
CA GLU A 54 -3.46 -4.23 4.31
C GLU A 54 -2.70 -3.45 3.24
N VAL A 55 -1.39 -3.32 3.40
CA VAL A 55 -0.51 -2.63 2.46
C VAL A 55 0.59 -3.62 2.11
N GLU A 56 0.56 -4.12 0.88
CA GLU A 56 1.56 -5.03 0.34
C GLU A 56 2.48 -4.28 -0.61
N ILE A 57 3.77 -4.58 -0.52
CA ILE A 57 4.80 -3.97 -1.37
C ILE A 57 5.50 -5.08 -2.14
N HIS A 58 5.37 -5.05 -3.46
CA HIS A 58 6.04 -6.01 -4.33
C HIS A 58 7.22 -5.36 -5.04
N TYR A 59 8.39 -5.97 -4.90
CA TYR A 59 9.57 -5.58 -5.66
C TYR A 59 9.51 -6.16 -7.07
N VAL A 60 9.21 -5.33 -8.06
CA VAL A 60 9.19 -5.72 -9.48
C VAL A 60 10.61 -5.65 -10.04
N GLY A 61 11.33 -4.58 -9.71
CA GLY A 61 12.72 -4.38 -10.10
C GLY A 61 13.10 -2.90 -10.04
N ALA A 62 14.28 -2.57 -9.54
CA ALA A 62 14.69 -1.17 -9.39
C ALA A 62 14.65 -0.42 -10.75
N PRO A 63 14.10 0.81 -10.79
CA PRO A 63 13.58 1.62 -9.67
C PRO A 63 12.08 1.45 -9.36
N VAL A 64 11.40 0.41 -9.86
CA VAL A 64 9.94 0.21 -9.79
C VAL A 64 9.51 -0.77 -8.68
N TYR A 65 8.52 -0.34 -7.89
CA TYR A 65 7.91 -1.06 -6.77
C TYR A 65 6.39 -0.98 -6.92
N TYR A 66 5.68 -2.10 -6.77
CA TYR A 66 4.22 -2.06 -6.65
C TYR A 66 3.81 -1.93 -5.20
N VAL A 67 2.78 -1.14 -4.98
CA VAL A 67 2.17 -0.90 -3.68
C VAL A 67 0.69 -1.23 -3.85
N ASP A 68 0.30 -2.42 -3.39
CA ASP A 68 -1.08 -2.88 -3.38
C ASP A 68 -1.69 -2.49 -2.03
N VAL A 69 -2.75 -1.68 -2.05
CA VAL A 69 -3.43 -1.23 -0.83
C VAL A 69 -4.82 -1.83 -0.83
N GLN A 70 -5.17 -2.53 0.25
CA GLN A 70 -6.46 -3.16 0.45
C GLN A 70 -7.16 -2.54 1.67
N ALA A 71 -8.34 -1.96 1.46
CA ALA A 71 -9.13 -1.33 2.53
C ALA A 71 -10.62 -1.67 2.43
N PRO A 72 -11.37 -1.66 3.54
CA PRO A 72 -12.81 -1.96 3.55
C PRO A 72 -13.66 -0.90 2.83
N ASP A 73 -13.14 0.34 2.71
CA ASP A 73 -13.84 1.45 2.08
C ASP A 73 -12.95 2.18 1.06
N PRO A 74 -13.50 2.59 -0.10
CA PRO A 74 -12.74 3.36 -1.10
C PRO A 74 -12.27 4.73 -0.57
N LYS A 75 -13.01 5.32 0.38
CA LYS A 75 -12.61 6.57 1.04
C LYS A 75 -11.35 6.38 1.89
N THR A 76 -11.25 5.26 2.60
CA THR A 76 -10.10 4.92 3.45
C THR A 76 -8.89 4.59 2.58
N LEU A 77 -9.10 3.84 1.51
CA LEU A 77 -8.08 3.54 0.50
C LEU A 77 -7.46 4.82 -0.09
N GLY A 78 -8.30 5.73 -0.59
CA GLY A 78 -7.82 6.98 -1.19
C GLY A 78 -7.04 7.85 -0.19
N LYS A 79 -7.48 7.89 1.08
CA LYS A 79 -6.75 8.56 2.16
C LYS A 79 -5.40 7.91 2.43
N MET A 80 -5.33 6.57 2.46
CA MET A 80 -4.08 5.85 2.69
C MET A 80 -3.11 6.07 1.55
N MET A 81 -3.54 5.98 0.29
CA MET A 81 -2.66 6.26 -0.85
C MET A 81 -2.11 7.68 -0.84
N GLY A 82 -2.96 8.68 -0.54
CA GLY A 82 -2.48 10.05 -0.37
C GLY A 82 -1.47 10.20 0.79
N LYS A 83 -1.67 9.46 1.88
CA LYS A 83 -0.76 9.45 3.04
C LYS A 83 0.59 8.78 2.70
N ILE A 84 0.56 7.72 1.88
CA ILE A 84 1.76 7.05 1.36
C ILE A 84 2.55 8.05 0.51
N GLU A 85 1.92 8.72 -0.46
CA GLU A 85 2.59 9.74 -1.29
C GLU A 85 3.18 10.86 -0.46
N GLN A 86 2.43 11.41 0.48
CA GLN A 86 2.93 12.47 1.37
C GLN A 86 4.14 11.99 2.17
N THR A 87 4.15 10.74 2.61
CA THR A 87 5.26 10.20 3.40
C THR A 87 6.49 9.90 2.56
N VAL A 88 6.30 9.44 1.33
CA VAL A 88 7.37 9.32 0.34
C VAL A 88 7.96 10.70 0.09
N GLU A 89 7.14 11.71 -0.19
CA GLU A 89 7.59 13.09 -0.42
C GLU A 89 8.40 13.65 0.75
N GLN A 90 7.92 13.46 1.98
CA GLN A 90 8.62 13.92 3.20
C GLN A 90 9.96 13.22 3.41
N LYS A 91 10.08 11.96 2.99
CA LYS A 91 11.28 11.15 3.24
C LYS A 91 12.30 11.19 2.10
N VAL A 92 11.87 11.56 0.90
CA VAL A 92 12.76 11.78 -0.24
C VAL A 92 13.62 13.02 0.05
N SER A 93 14.91 12.78 0.27
CA SER A 93 15.92 13.83 0.45
C SER A 93 16.51 14.32 -0.89
N LYS A 94 17.27 15.42 -0.84
CA LYS A 94 17.99 15.97 -2.00
C LYS A 94 18.84 14.87 -2.67
N GLY A 95 18.52 14.55 -3.94
CA GLY A 95 19.19 13.49 -4.71
C GLY A 95 18.42 12.18 -4.86
N MET A 96 17.18 12.12 -4.36
CA MET A 96 16.21 11.08 -4.72
C MET A 96 15.16 11.63 -5.69
N GLU A 97 14.93 10.88 -6.76
CA GLU A 97 13.78 11.07 -7.64
C GLU A 97 12.73 10.02 -7.29
N TRP A 98 11.48 10.45 -7.18
CA TRP A 98 10.36 9.55 -6.96
C TRP A 98 9.20 9.91 -7.88
N SER A 99 8.38 8.92 -8.21
CA SER A 99 7.13 9.11 -8.93
C SER A 99 6.14 8.04 -8.47
N PHE A 100 4.89 8.43 -8.30
CA PHE A 100 3.83 7.50 -7.92
C PHE A 100 2.71 7.58 -8.95
N GLU A 101 2.39 6.44 -9.55
CA GLU A 101 1.35 6.32 -10.55
C GLU A 101 0.26 5.39 -10.02
N ARG A 102 -0.98 5.88 -9.97
CA ARG A 102 -2.12 5.11 -9.48
C ARG A 102 -2.79 4.42 -10.65
N GLU A 103 -2.80 3.10 -10.65
CA GLU A 103 -3.55 2.34 -11.64
C GLU A 103 -5.01 2.27 -11.19
N LYS A 104 -5.78 3.32 -11.52
CA LYS A 104 -7.24 3.30 -11.34
C LYS A 104 -7.83 2.36 -12.36
N LYS A 105 -8.41 1.25 -11.89
CA LYS A 105 -9.21 0.34 -12.70
C LYS A 105 -10.69 0.70 -12.64
#